data_AF-A0A1D7QSA5-F1
#
_entry.id   AF-A0A1D7QSA5-F1
#
_cell.length_a   1.000
_cell.length_b   1.000
_cell.length_c   1.000
_cell.angle_alpha   90.00
_cell.angle_beta   90.00
_cell.angle_gamma   90.00
#
_symmetry.space_group_name_H-M   'P 1'
#
loop_
_entity.id
_entity.type
_entity.pdbx_description
1 polymer ?
#
loop_
_entity_poly.entity_id
_entity_poly.type
_entity_poly.pdbx_seq_one_letter_code
_entity_poly.pdbx_strand_id
1 'polypeptide(L)'
;MKNVRNQSGITLIELLAALVIGTMVIGLITSLLLSTFTQADVTGNHAGLRQEANIILSDIRTEYSDPTNDFVLAFDADNLQLLLDNDPDAAPEVMSEVADDGFTFEKLLIYQKTPEDDEENHLEFDNGSLNNNNSITFSTPAANRLYVNFILKDENGLTFEVDTMVSRLGDYEDYQIEDDDEPGEFDVLRDVFIVVNELEPDEYDFEPEGERYIADDDMQLSSFDYRLPIWYAHRNYDDEADNDPDQTSFVYTNGSVQMSNNAYPDVVIVTKEDVTITDATVNGFIFAPDGQVTIANSDFEGSIIADRLEINGDSDVTFSDEFIGKLIDSEDDIPFEYESDQE
;
A
#
# COMPACT_ATOMS: atom_id res chain seq x y z
N MET A 1 71.03 -45.60 -12.58
CA MET A 1 71.25 -44.21 -12.12
C MET A 1 70.00 -43.77 -11.37
N LYS A 2 70.14 -43.15 -10.20
CA LYS A 2 69.00 -42.80 -9.34
C LYS A 2 69.09 -41.30 -9.03
N ASN A 3 68.30 -40.50 -9.75
CA ASN A 3 68.31 -39.04 -9.59
C ASN A 3 67.69 -38.70 -8.22
N VAL A 4 68.53 -38.23 -7.29
CA VAL A 4 68.07 -37.69 -6.01
C VAL A 4 67.40 -36.35 -6.30
N ARG A 5 66.10 -36.25 -6.00
CA ARG A 5 65.29 -35.06 -6.31
C ARG A 5 65.70 -33.90 -5.40
N ASN A 6 65.80 -32.71 -6.00
CA ASN A 6 66.06 -31.47 -5.30
C ASN A 6 64.91 -31.18 -4.32
N GLN A 7 65.20 -31.06 -3.02
CA GLN A 7 64.21 -30.68 -2.01
C GLN A 7 64.43 -29.22 -1.64
N SER A 8 63.70 -28.33 -2.31
CA SER A 8 63.60 -26.93 -1.89
C SER A 8 62.83 -26.87 -0.57
N GLY A 9 63.55 -26.70 0.55
CA GLY A 9 62.92 -26.45 1.84
C GLY A 9 62.33 -25.04 1.86
N ILE A 10 61.10 -24.92 2.37
CA ILE A 10 60.46 -23.62 2.64
C ILE A 10 61.37 -22.83 3.57
N THR A 11 61.64 -21.57 3.22
CA THR A 11 62.51 -20.72 4.05
C THR A 11 61.72 -20.11 5.21
N LEU A 12 62.36 -19.90 6.37
CA LEU A 12 61.69 -19.33 7.54
C LEU A 12 61.07 -17.95 7.24
N ILE A 13 61.73 -17.15 6.40
CA ILE A 13 61.26 -15.82 5.97
C ILE A 13 60.01 -15.89 5.09
N GLU A 14 59.90 -16.91 4.24
CA GLU A 14 58.75 -17.15 3.37
C GLU A 14 57.52 -17.59 4.19
N LEU A 15 57.71 -18.45 5.20
CA LEU A 15 56.65 -18.81 6.16
C LEU A 15 56.16 -17.58 6.94
N LEU A 16 57.08 -16.72 7.39
CA LEU A 16 56.76 -15.54 8.19
C LEU A 16 56.06 -14.47 7.34
N ALA A 17 56.50 -14.25 6.09
CA ALA A 17 55.82 -13.40 5.13
C ALA A 17 54.41 -13.90 4.79
N ALA A 18 54.25 -15.21 4.53
CA ALA A 18 52.95 -15.82 4.27
C ALA A 18 51.99 -15.69 5.46
N LEU A 19 52.49 -15.80 6.70
CA LEU A 19 51.70 -15.61 7.91
C LEU A 19 51.22 -14.16 8.07
N VAL A 20 52.09 -13.17 7.85
CA VAL A 20 51.73 -11.74 7.92
C VAL A 20 50.69 -11.38 6.85
N ILE A 21 50.92 -11.80 5.60
CA ILE A 21 49.96 -11.58 4.50
C ILE A 21 48.64 -12.29 4.80
N GLY A 22 48.68 -13.53 5.30
CA GLY A 22 47.51 -14.30 5.71
C GLY A 22 46.67 -13.58 6.76
N THR A 23 47.30 -13.07 7.83
CA THR A 23 46.57 -12.30 8.86
C THR A 23 45.97 -11.00 8.33
N MET A 24 46.64 -10.33 7.39
CA MET A 24 46.13 -9.11 6.76
C MET A 24 44.91 -9.40 5.89
N VAL A 25 44.94 -10.46 5.08
CA VAL A 25 43.81 -10.88 4.23
C VAL A 25 42.63 -11.34 5.08
N ILE A 26 42.86 -12.14 6.14
CA ILE A 26 41.80 -12.58 7.05
C ILE A 26 41.16 -11.37 7.74
N GLY A 27 41.94 -10.41 8.24
CA GLY A 27 41.41 -9.20 8.88
C GLY A 27 40.52 -8.37 7.96
N LEU A 28 40.90 -8.22 6.68
CA LEU A 28 40.07 -7.52 5.68
C LEU A 28 38.76 -8.27 5.40
N ILE A 29 38.80 -9.60 5.23
CA ILE A 29 37.59 -10.40 5.00
C ILE A 29 36.64 -10.34 6.20
N THR A 30 37.16 -10.48 7.42
CA THR A 30 36.34 -10.38 8.64
C THR A 30 35.72 -8.99 8.80
N SER A 31 36.45 -7.91 8.45
CA SER A 31 35.91 -6.55 8.51
C SER A 31 34.77 -6.32 7.53
N LEU A 32 34.87 -6.85 6.30
CA LEU A 32 33.80 -6.77 5.30
C LEU A 32 32.57 -7.57 5.73
N LEU A 33 32.78 -8.82 6.17
CA LEU A 33 31.71 -9.72 6.59
C LEU A 33 30.95 -9.19 7.80
N LEU A 34 31.64 -8.59 8.77
CA LEU A 34 30.99 -7.91 9.91
C LEU A 34 30.15 -6.72 9.44
N SER A 35 30.67 -5.90 8.52
CA SER A 35 29.95 -4.77 7.94
C SER A 35 28.67 -5.21 7.19
N THR A 36 28.71 -6.34 6.48
CA THR A 36 27.53 -6.88 5.79
C THR A 36 26.45 -7.33 6.75
N PHE A 37 26.80 -7.98 7.87
CA PHE A 37 25.81 -8.36 8.88
C PHE A 37 25.19 -7.13 9.56
N THR A 38 26.01 -6.16 10.00
CA THR A 38 25.47 -4.93 10.60
C THR A 38 24.55 -4.16 9.65
N GLN A 39 24.83 -4.18 8.33
CA GLN A 39 23.94 -3.56 7.34
C GLN A 39 22.64 -4.35 7.14
N ALA A 40 22.69 -5.69 7.14
CA ALA A 40 21.49 -6.53 7.04
C ALA A 40 20.56 -6.35 8.25
N ASP A 41 21.13 -6.31 9.47
CA ASP A 41 20.38 -6.08 10.70
C ASP A 41 19.67 -4.71 10.67
N VAL A 42 20.39 -3.65 10.28
CA VAL A 42 19.82 -2.29 10.11
C VAL A 42 18.70 -2.26 9.06
N THR A 43 18.85 -2.97 7.93
CA THR A 43 17.80 -3.04 6.90
C THR A 43 16.55 -3.77 7.40
N GLY A 44 16.71 -4.88 8.14
CA GLY A 44 15.58 -5.62 8.72
C GLY A 44 14.79 -4.77 9.72
N ASN A 45 15.48 -4.09 10.63
CA ASN A 45 14.84 -3.26 11.65
C ASN A 45 14.13 -2.03 11.05
N HIS A 46 14.68 -1.40 10.00
CA HIS A 46 13.99 -0.32 9.28
C HIS A 46 12.71 -0.80 8.58
N ALA A 47 12.62 -2.07 8.16
CA ALA A 47 11.39 -2.62 7.61
C ALA A 47 10.31 -2.78 8.70
N GLY A 48 10.69 -3.27 9.89
CA GLY A 48 9.80 -3.35 11.06
C GLY A 48 9.24 -1.98 11.46
N LEU A 49 10.11 -0.97 11.63
CA LEU A 49 9.71 0.40 11.96
C LEU A 49 8.71 1.01 10.95
N ARG A 50 8.86 0.72 9.65
CA ARG A 50 7.92 1.18 8.60
C ARG A 50 6.59 0.45 8.68
N GLN A 51 6.63 -0.86 8.88
CA GLN A 51 5.42 -1.67 9.04
C GLN A 51 4.60 -1.17 10.23
N GLU A 52 5.26 -0.95 11.37
CA GLU A 52 4.61 -0.47 12.59
C GLU A 52 4.03 0.93 12.42
N ALA A 53 4.80 1.86 11.87
CA ALA A 53 4.34 3.21 11.59
C ALA A 53 3.13 3.25 10.64
N ASN A 54 3.04 2.31 9.70
CA ASN A 54 1.89 2.16 8.81
C ASN A 54 0.68 1.55 9.54
N ILE A 55 0.87 0.61 10.48
CA ILE A 55 -0.21 0.08 11.33
C ILE A 55 -0.79 1.21 12.18
N ILE A 56 0.06 1.94 12.90
CA ILE A 56 -0.33 3.10 13.73
C ILE A 56 -1.13 4.13 12.90
N LEU A 57 -0.68 4.43 11.68
CA LEU A 57 -1.38 5.36 10.79
C LEU A 57 -2.72 4.81 10.29
N SER A 58 -2.82 3.51 10.01
CA SER A 58 -4.06 2.85 9.60
C SER A 58 -5.09 2.84 10.73
N ASP A 59 -4.67 2.60 11.97
CA ASP A 59 -5.56 2.64 13.13
C ASP A 59 -6.09 4.06 13.38
N ILE A 60 -5.19 5.06 13.38
CA ILE A 60 -5.59 6.48 13.46
C ILE A 60 -6.53 6.85 12.31
N ARG A 61 -6.26 6.39 11.07
CA ARG A 61 -7.12 6.67 9.91
C ARG A 61 -8.48 6.03 10.06
N THR A 62 -8.55 4.76 10.44
CA THR A 62 -9.81 4.00 10.57
C THR A 62 -10.76 4.73 11.51
N GLU A 63 -10.27 5.09 12.70
CA GLU A 63 -11.11 5.67 13.75
C GLU A 63 -11.34 7.18 13.57
N TYR A 64 -10.41 7.91 12.94
CA TYR A 64 -10.67 9.29 12.54
C TYR A 64 -11.66 9.41 11.38
N SER A 65 -11.76 8.40 10.51
CA SER A 65 -12.59 8.47 9.30
C SER A 65 -14.09 8.31 9.57
N ASP A 66 -14.49 7.78 10.73
CA ASP A 66 -15.90 7.61 11.09
C ASP A 66 -16.57 8.99 11.35
N PRO A 67 -17.51 9.44 10.49
CA PRO A 67 -18.18 10.74 10.66
C PRO A 67 -19.17 10.78 11.83
N THR A 68 -19.46 9.65 12.48
CA THR A 68 -20.51 9.52 13.50
C THR A 68 -19.99 9.53 14.93
N ASN A 69 -18.71 9.25 15.15
CA ASN A 69 -18.10 9.10 16.46
C ASN A 69 -17.02 10.17 16.73
N ASP A 70 -16.97 10.64 17.98
CA ASP A 70 -15.88 11.46 18.49
C ASP A 70 -14.68 10.54 18.82
N PHE A 71 -13.48 10.95 18.43
CA PHE A 71 -12.28 10.12 18.48
C PHE A 71 -11.36 10.57 19.61
N VAL A 72 -10.88 9.65 20.47
CA VAL A 72 -9.98 9.99 21.58
C VAL A 72 -8.60 9.38 21.39
N LEU A 73 -7.60 10.25 21.32
CA LEU A 73 -6.20 9.87 21.47
C LEU A 73 -5.72 10.20 22.88
N ALA A 74 -4.93 9.31 23.46
CA ALA A 74 -4.15 9.58 24.65
C ALA A 74 -2.69 9.16 24.46
N PHE A 75 -1.81 9.71 25.28
CA PHE A 75 -0.40 9.36 25.28
C PHE A 75 0.05 8.99 26.69
N ASP A 76 0.54 7.76 26.84
CA ASP A 76 1.19 7.30 28.05
C ASP A 76 2.65 7.74 28.04
N ALA A 77 2.96 8.81 28.76
CA ALA A 77 4.31 9.34 28.89
C ALA A 77 5.24 8.51 29.80
N ASP A 78 4.71 7.57 30.59
CA ASP A 78 5.53 6.64 31.39
C ASP A 78 6.00 5.44 30.55
N ASN A 79 5.16 4.96 29.63
CA ASN A 79 5.48 3.85 28.70
C ASN A 79 5.93 4.31 27.29
N LEU A 80 5.79 5.59 26.96
CA LEU A 80 6.04 6.18 25.63
C LEU A 80 5.15 5.61 24.52
N GLN A 81 3.90 5.31 24.86
CA GLN A 81 2.91 4.70 23.96
C GLN A 81 1.76 5.64 23.60
N LEU A 82 1.30 5.52 22.35
CA LEU A 82 0.02 6.07 21.91
C LEU A 82 -1.10 5.10 22.29
N LEU A 83 -2.19 5.64 22.80
CA LEU A 83 -3.40 4.90 23.18
C LEU A 83 -4.58 5.42 22.35
N LEU A 84 -5.34 4.51 21.77
CA LEU A 84 -6.59 4.78 21.03
C LEU A 84 -7.80 4.28 21.83
N ASP A 85 -8.89 5.05 21.83
CA ASP A 85 -10.22 4.56 22.21
C ASP A 85 -11.32 5.36 21.50
N ASN A 86 -12.44 4.67 21.25
CA ASN A 86 -13.64 5.21 20.60
C ASN A 86 -14.74 5.54 21.63
N ASP A 87 -14.56 5.16 22.89
CA ASP A 87 -15.44 5.57 24.00
C ASP A 87 -14.80 6.77 24.74
N PRO A 88 -15.32 8.01 24.56
CA PRO A 88 -14.78 9.18 25.24
C PRO A 88 -15.04 9.21 26.77
N ASP A 89 -15.88 8.30 27.28
CA ASP A 89 -16.09 8.08 28.72
C ASP A 89 -15.20 6.93 29.27
N ALA A 90 -14.38 6.27 28.43
CA ALA A 90 -13.49 5.19 28.87
C ALA A 90 -12.41 5.67 29.85
N ALA A 91 -12.03 4.80 30.78
CA ALA A 91 -10.89 5.03 31.63
C ALA A 91 -9.59 4.71 30.85
N PRO A 92 -8.48 5.44 31.04
CA PRO A 92 -7.21 5.18 30.36
C PRO A 92 -6.68 3.74 30.49
N GLU A 93 -7.11 3.01 31.53
CA GLU A 93 -6.77 1.59 31.76
C GLU A 93 -7.47 0.61 30.79
N VAL A 94 -8.32 1.09 29.87
CA VAL A 94 -9.12 0.29 28.93
C VAL A 94 -8.74 0.54 27.46
N MET A 95 -8.04 1.64 27.19
CA MET A 95 -7.62 2.05 25.84
C MET A 95 -6.65 1.02 25.23
N SER A 96 -6.66 0.88 23.91
CA SER A 96 -5.75 -0.04 23.22
C SER A 96 -4.42 0.63 22.91
N GLU A 97 -3.32 -0.08 23.16
CA GLU A 97 -1.98 0.30 22.71
C GLU A 97 -1.90 0.17 21.18
N VAL A 98 -1.39 1.20 20.53
CA VAL A 98 -1.39 1.34 19.05
C VAL A 98 -0.09 0.85 18.42
N ALA A 99 0.96 0.72 19.23
CA ALA A 99 2.24 0.14 18.82
C ALA A 99 2.59 -1.06 19.71
N ASP A 100 3.23 -2.06 19.12
CA ASP A 100 3.71 -3.27 19.81
C ASP A 100 4.81 -2.93 20.85
N ASP A 101 4.98 -3.82 21.84
CA ASP A 101 5.88 -3.69 23.01
C ASP A 101 7.33 -3.30 22.65
N GLY A 102 7.77 -3.59 21.41
CA GLY A 102 9.12 -3.32 20.91
C GLY A 102 9.36 -1.91 20.35
N PHE A 103 8.31 -1.06 20.29
CA PHE A 103 8.38 0.28 19.70
C PHE A 103 7.94 1.36 20.68
N THR A 104 8.55 2.54 20.58
CA THR A 104 8.25 3.70 21.44
C THR A 104 8.28 5.00 20.64
N PHE A 105 7.51 6.00 21.06
CA PHE A 105 7.52 7.31 20.44
C PHE A 105 8.65 8.18 21.03
N GLU A 106 9.58 8.65 20.17
CA GLU A 106 10.59 9.66 20.54
C GLU A 106 10.03 11.09 20.43
N LYS A 107 9.10 11.29 19.48
CA LYS A 107 8.35 12.54 19.27
C LYS A 107 6.96 12.20 18.73
N LEU A 108 5.95 12.96 19.13
CA LEU A 108 4.58 12.89 18.63
C LEU A 108 3.98 14.30 18.57
N LEU A 109 3.37 14.65 17.44
CA LEU A 109 2.59 15.85 17.24
C LEU A 109 1.37 15.48 16.39
N ILE A 110 0.20 15.47 17.03
CA ILE A 110 -1.08 15.27 16.36
C ILE A 110 -1.96 16.47 16.63
N TYR A 111 -2.53 17.08 15.59
CA TYR A 111 -3.45 18.20 15.74
C TYR A 111 -4.49 18.23 14.63
N GLN A 112 -5.64 18.82 14.92
CA GLN A 112 -6.71 18.99 13.94
C GLN A 112 -6.69 20.44 13.42
N LYS A 113 -6.93 20.61 12.12
CA LYS A 113 -7.14 21.91 11.50
C LYS A 113 -8.51 21.98 10.87
N THR A 114 -9.14 23.14 11.08
CA THR A 114 -10.38 23.52 10.40
C THR A 114 -10.08 24.00 8.97
N PRO A 115 -11.11 24.06 8.09
CA PRO A 115 -11.05 24.76 6.81
C PRO A 115 -10.48 26.18 6.84
N GLU A 116 -10.61 26.89 7.97
CA GLU A 116 -10.15 28.27 8.14
C GLU A 116 -8.66 28.38 8.57
N ASP A 117 -7.93 27.25 8.58
CA ASP A 117 -6.52 27.08 9.03
C ASP A 117 -6.30 27.35 10.53
N ASP A 118 -7.39 27.47 11.31
CA ASP A 118 -7.33 27.49 12.77
C ASP A 118 -7.02 26.08 13.32
N GLU A 119 -5.97 25.99 14.14
CA GLU A 119 -5.56 24.79 14.88
C GLU A 119 -6.50 24.56 16.07
N GLU A 120 -7.33 23.54 15.99
CA GLU A 120 -8.17 23.06 17.09
C GLU A 120 -7.56 21.77 17.63
N ASN A 121 -7.38 21.69 18.96
CA ASN A 121 -6.95 20.48 19.66
C ASN A 121 -5.59 19.90 19.18
N HIS A 122 -4.53 20.04 20.00
CA HIS A 122 -3.23 19.40 19.72
C HIS A 122 -2.71 18.55 20.87
N LEU A 123 -2.13 17.40 20.53
CA LEU A 123 -1.40 16.48 21.40
C LEU A 123 0.07 16.53 20.97
N GLU A 124 0.94 17.01 21.86
CA GLU A 124 2.38 17.15 21.60
C GLU A 124 3.19 16.49 22.72
N PHE A 125 4.10 15.61 22.31
CA PHE A 125 5.16 15.01 23.11
C PHE A 125 6.50 15.20 22.39
N ASP A 126 7.46 15.82 23.06
CA ASP A 126 8.82 16.01 22.56
C ASP A 126 9.83 15.81 23.70
N ASN A 127 10.93 15.12 23.39
CA ASN A 127 12.10 14.98 24.27
C ASN A 127 11.75 14.53 25.71
N GLY A 128 10.86 13.55 25.84
CA GLY A 128 10.46 12.98 27.14
C GLY A 128 9.50 13.87 27.95
N SER A 129 8.92 14.90 27.35
CA SER A 129 7.91 15.76 27.98
C SER A 129 6.66 15.84 27.11
N LEU A 130 5.52 15.58 27.74
CA LEU A 130 4.23 15.92 27.19
C LEU A 130 3.98 17.42 27.43
N ASN A 131 3.66 18.19 26.39
CA ASN A 131 3.49 19.64 26.50
C ASN A 131 2.05 20.05 26.90
N ASN A 132 1.07 19.17 26.67
CA ASN A 132 -0.37 19.45 26.76
C ASN A 132 -1.08 18.51 27.76
N ASN A 133 -2.40 18.34 27.60
CA ASN A 133 -3.13 17.25 28.23
C ASN A 133 -2.68 15.89 27.66
N ASN A 134 -2.70 14.84 28.47
CA ASN A 134 -2.32 13.48 28.05
C ASN A 134 -3.40 12.77 27.23
N SER A 135 -4.52 13.45 26.98
CA SER A 135 -5.66 12.96 26.20
C SER A 135 -6.29 14.16 25.48
N ILE A 136 -6.81 13.88 24.29
CA ILE A 136 -7.41 14.81 23.37
C ILE A 136 -8.62 14.14 22.72
N THR A 137 -9.73 14.87 22.62
CA THR A 137 -10.94 14.42 21.92
C THR A 137 -11.07 15.24 20.64
N PHE A 138 -11.09 14.57 19.51
CA PHE A 138 -11.36 15.16 18.20
C PHE A 138 -12.86 15.03 17.93
N SER A 139 -13.58 16.11 18.22
CA SER A 139 -15.02 16.15 17.97
C SER A 139 -15.33 16.35 16.48
N THR A 140 -16.47 15.79 16.08
CA THR A 140 -16.98 15.89 14.71
C THR A 140 -17.43 17.33 14.37
N PRO A 141 -16.82 17.95 13.35
CA PRO A 141 -17.47 18.00 12.04
C PRO A 141 -16.60 17.38 10.93
N ALA A 142 -17.22 17.04 9.79
CA ALA A 142 -16.57 16.32 8.69
C ALA A 142 -15.29 17.00 8.17
N ALA A 143 -15.38 18.29 7.79
CA ALA A 143 -14.38 19.03 7.01
C ALA A 143 -13.02 19.31 7.69
N ASN A 144 -12.74 18.71 8.85
CA ASN A 144 -11.51 18.92 9.61
C ASN A 144 -10.43 17.91 9.20
N ARG A 145 -9.19 18.39 9.02
CA ARG A 145 -8.04 17.53 8.66
C ARG A 145 -7.17 17.26 9.87
N LEU A 146 -6.79 16.00 10.06
CA LEU A 146 -5.89 15.56 11.14
C LEU A 146 -4.45 15.52 10.60
N TYR A 147 -3.57 16.31 11.18
CA TYR A 147 -2.14 16.27 10.91
C TYR A 147 -1.46 15.33 11.91
N VAL A 148 -0.63 14.43 11.41
CA VAL A 148 0.03 13.37 12.18
C VAL A 148 1.52 13.37 11.86
N ASN A 149 2.33 13.89 12.79
CA ASN A 149 3.79 13.82 12.73
C ASN A 149 4.33 13.05 13.94
N PHE A 150 5.13 12.01 13.72
CA PHE A 150 5.77 11.28 14.82
C PHE A 150 7.11 10.67 14.42
N ILE A 151 7.95 10.41 15.43
CA ILE A 151 9.19 9.66 15.30
C ILE A 151 9.06 8.42 16.18
N LEU A 152 8.94 7.26 15.54
CA LEU A 152 8.92 5.95 16.18
C LEU A 152 10.34 5.42 16.34
N LYS A 153 10.58 4.63 17.39
CA LYS A 153 11.89 4.11 17.78
C LYS A 153 11.84 2.66 18.23
N ASP A 154 12.76 1.82 17.75
CA ASP A 154 12.87 0.40 18.14
C ASP A 154 13.75 0.19 19.39
N GLU A 155 13.75 -1.04 19.94
CA GLU A 155 14.62 -1.44 21.06
C GLU A 155 16.13 -1.18 20.81
N ASN A 156 16.57 -1.13 19.55
CA ASN A 156 17.96 -0.90 19.15
C ASN A 156 18.30 0.59 19.04
N GLY A 157 17.31 1.47 19.14
CA GLY A 157 17.44 2.92 19.01
C GLY A 157 17.51 3.43 17.57
N LEU A 158 17.11 2.63 16.58
CA LEU A 158 16.82 3.09 15.23
C LEU A 158 15.49 3.83 15.22
N THR A 159 15.36 4.82 14.34
CA THR A 159 14.17 5.68 14.27
C THR A 159 13.56 5.71 12.87
N PHE A 160 12.26 6.00 12.81
CA PHE A 160 11.52 6.26 11.59
C PHE A 160 10.55 7.43 11.81
N GLU A 161 10.50 8.36 10.85
CA GLU A 161 9.69 9.58 10.92
C GLU A 161 8.50 9.46 9.96
N VAL A 162 7.31 9.78 10.46
CA VAL A 162 6.08 9.96 9.71
C VAL A 162 5.69 11.42 9.77
N ASP A 163 5.30 12.00 8.63
CA ASP A 163 4.69 13.32 8.52
C ASP A 163 3.59 13.20 7.45
N THR A 164 2.33 13.28 7.87
CA THR A 164 1.18 12.98 7.01
C THR A 164 -0.08 13.71 7.47
N MET A 165 -1.11 13.67 6.62
CA MET A 165 -2.41 14.30 6.83
C MET A 165 -3.52 13.29 6.51
N VAL A 166 -4.49 13.19 7.41
CA VAL A 166 -5.67 12.32 7.29
C VAL A 166 -6.91 13.20 7.18
N SER A 167 -7.66 13.02 6.09
CA SER A 167 -8.98 13.64 5.87
C SER A 167 -10.09 12.66 6.23
N ARG A 168 -11.33 13.13 6.41
CA ARG A 168 -12.48 12.25 6.63
C ARG A 168 -13.10 11.82 5.30
N LEU A 169 -13.71 10.63 5.28
CA LEU A 169 -14.48 10.15 4.14
C LEU A 169 -15.69 11.09 3.92
N GLY A 170 -15.70 11.78 2.77
CA GLY A 170 -16.73 12.77 2.41
C GLY A 170 -16.23 14.20 2.19
N ASP A 171 -14.98 14.53 2.54
CA ASP A 171 -14.43 15.91 2.47
C ASP A 171 -14.25 16.47 1.03
N TYR A 172 -14.53 15.68 -0.01
CA TYR A 172 -14.23 16.01 -1.40
C TYR A 172 -15.37 16.70 -2.17
N GLU A 173 -16.64 16.59 -1.75
CA GLU A 173 -17.76 17.10 -2.56
C GLU A 173 -18.06 18.59 -2.39
N ASP A 174 -17.79 19.19 -1.22
CA ASP A 174 -18.17 20.58 -0.90
C ASP A 174 -17.10 21.64 -1.24
N TYR A 175 -15.93 21.25 -1.74
CA TYR A 175 -14.93 22.18 -2.30
C TYR A 175 -15.07 22.39 -3.81
N GLN A 176 -16.30 22.48 -4.31
CA GLN A 176 -16.51 23.26 -5.52
C GLN A 176 -16.29 24.73 -5.18
N ILE A 177 -15.08 25.21 -5.48
CA ILE A 177 -14.71 26.62 -5.35
C ILE A 177 -15.69 27.42 -6.20
N GLU A 178 -16.59 28.18 -5.57
CA GLU A 178 -17.44 29.19 -6.22
C GLU A 178 -16.58 30.41 -6.66
N ASP A 179 -15.53 30.16 -7.43
CA ASP A 179 -14.83 31.19 -8.19
C ASP A 179 -15.73 31.58 -9.38
N ASP A 180 -16.63 32.53 -9.10
CA ASP A 180 -17.60 33.14 -10.04
C ASP A 180 -16.92 34.00 -11.15
N ASP A 181 -15.60 33.86 -11.32
CA ASP A 181 -14.72 34.61 -12.23
C ASP A 181 -14.08 33.67 -13.28
N GLU A 182 -14.76 33.53 -14.42
CA GLU A 182 -14.31 32.96 -15.72
C GLU A 182 -13.56 31.61 -15.72
N PRO A 183 -14.08 30.55 -16.40
CA PRO A 183 -13.38 29.26 -16.49
C PRO A 183 -12.10 29.38 -17.33
N GLY A 184 -10.97 29.58 -16.65
CA GLY A 184 -9.65 29.28 -17.17
C GLY A 184 -9.49 27.76 -17.23
N GLU A 185 -9.23 27.21 -18.41
CA GLU A 185 -8.86 25.81 -18.59
C GLU A 185 -7.61 25.48 -17.75
N PHE A 186 -7.82 24.85 -16.59
CA PHE A 186 -6.77 24.14 -15.86
C PHE A 186 -7.03 22.64 -15.97
N ASP A 187 -6.40 22.09 -17.00
CA ASP A 187 -6.35 20.66 -17.29
C ASP A 187 -5.27 20.03 -16.39
N VAL A 188 -5.69 19.48 -15.25
CA VAL A 188 -4.81 18.77 -14.31
C VAL A 188 -5.57 17.55 -13.79
N LEU A 189 -5.01 16.35 -14.00
CA LEU A 189 -5.58 15.04 -13.67
C LEU A 189 -6.74 14.55 -14.57
N ARG A 190 -6.56 14.60 -15.90
CA ARG A 190 -7.31 13.77 -16.85
C ARG A 190 -6.49 12.73 -17.62
N ASP A 191 -5.17 12.73 -17.46
CA ASP A 191 -4.25 11.79 -18.13
C ASP A 191 -3.98 10.51 -17.30
N VAL A 192 -5.04 9.83 -16.86
CA VAL A 192 -4.95 8.37 -16.74
C VAL A 192 -5.20 7.81 -18.14
N PHE A 193 -4.10 7.52 -18.84
CA PHE A 193 -4.15 6.95 -20.19
C PHE A 193 -4.79 5.55 -20.15
N ILE A 194 -6.07 5.47 -20.50
CA ILE A 194 -6.62 4.24 -21.05
C ILE A 194 -6.00 4.09 -22.43
N VAL A 195 -5.00 3.20 -22.56
CA VAL A 195 -4.40 2.85 -23.85
C VAL A 195 -5.37 1.97 -24.64
N VAL A 196 -6.40 2.60 -25.20
CA VAL A 196 -7.14 2.01 -26.32
C VAL A 196 -6.25 2.14 -27.56
N ASN A 197 -5.42 1.13 -27.79
CA ASN A 197 -4.72 0.99 -29.07
C ASN A 197 -5.75 1.03 -30.21
N GLU A 198 -5.47 1.80 -31.27
CA GLU A 198 -6.40 2.15 -32.33
C GLU A 198 -7.15 0.93 -32.91
N LEU A 199 -8.45 0.81 -32.61
CA LEU A 199 -9.37 0.02 -33.43
C LEU A 199 -9.82 0.89 -34.60
N GLU A 200 -9.71 0.37 -35.83
CA GLU A 200 -10.12 1.09 -37.04
C GLU A 200 -11.62 1.46 -36.97
N PRO A 201 -12.01 2.73 -37.21
CA PRO A 201 -13.34 3.22 -36.84
C PRO A 201 -14.40 2.97 -37.93
N ASP A 202 -15.11 1.84 -37.81
CA ASP A 202 -16.31 1.53 -38.59
C ASP A 202 -17.60 1.70 -37.76
N GLU A 203 -18.27 2.83 -37.97
CA GLU A 203 -19.67 3.20 -37.64
C GLU A 203 -20.42 2.44 -36.50
N TYR A 204 -20.56 3.07 -35.33
CA TYR A 204 -21.74 2.89 -34.46
C TYR A 204 -22.24 4.22 -33.88
N ASP A 205 -23.57 4.38 -33.87
CA ASP A 205 -24.30 5.58 -33.45
C ASP A 205 -25.08 5.23 -32.17
N PHE A 206 -24.80 5.89 -31.05
CA PHE A 206 -25.34 5.51 -29.72
C PHE A 206 -25.90 6.75 -28.99
N GLU A 207 -27.21 6.79 -28.78
CA GLU A 207 -27.90 7.78 -27.94
C GLU A 207 -28.13 7.21 -26.53
N PRO A 208 -27.67 7.85 -25.45
CA PRO A 208 -27.96 7.40 -24.09
C PRO A 208 -29.30 7.95 -23.58
N GLU A 209 -30.32 7.10 -23.46
CA GLU A 209 -31.48 7.38 -22.59
C GLU A 209 -31.15 6.95 -21.15
N GLY A 210 -30.95 7.91 -20.25
CA GLY A 210 -30.67 7.65 -18.85
C GLY A 210 -31.93 7.57 -17.98
N GLU A 211 -32.29 6.37 -17.51
CA GLU A 211 -33.19 6.20 -16.37
C GLU A 211 -32.38 6.03 -15.07
N ARG A 212 -32.64 6.90 -14.08
CA ARG A 212 -32.01 6.80 -12.75
C ARG A 212 -32.69 5.70 -11.92
N TYR A 213 -31.94 4.66 -11.58
CA TYR A 213 -32.30 3.75 -10.50
C TYR A 213 -31.87 4.34 -9.15
N ILE A 214 -32.74 4.19 -8.15
CA ILE A 214 -32.42 4.44 -6.74
C ILE A 214 -32.33 3.05 -6.10
N ALA A 215 -31.18 2.70 -5.53
CA ALA A 215 -30.98 1.41 -4.87
C ALA A 215 -31.71 1.35 -3.51
N ASP A 216 -32.20 0.16 -3.15
CA ASP A 216 -32.87 -0.10 -1.88
C ASP A 216 -31.86 -0.31 -0.73
N ASP A 217 -32.28 0.09 0.47
CA ASP A 217 -31.47 0.44 1.65
C ASP A 217 -30.98 -0.76 2.50
N ASP A 218 -30.77 -1.94 1.89
CA ASP A 218 -30.60 -3.22 2.61
C ASP A 218 -29.44 -4.11 2.08
N MET A 219 -28.53 -3.59 1.25
CA MET A 219 -27.27 -4.28 0.94
C MET A 219 -26.23 -4.05 2.04
N GLN A 220 -26.07 -5.05 2.92
CA GLN A 220 -24.90 -5.15 3.79
C GLN A 220 -23.65 -5.42 2.94
N LEU A 221 -23.03 -4.34 2.47
CA LEU A 221 -21.71 -4.35 1.86
C LEU A 221 -20.70 -4.82 2.93
N SER A 222 -20.33 -6.09 2.88
CA SER A 222 -19.16 -6.57 3.61
C SER A 222 -17.94 -5.83 3.08
N SER A 223 -17.25 -5.09 3.95
CA SER A 223 -16.14 -4.19 3.63
C SER A 223 -15.14 -4.82 2.66
N PHE A 224 -15.15 -4.33 1.40
CA PHE A 224 -14.09 -4.56 0.42
C PHE A 224 -12.91 -3.65 0.75
N ASP A 225 -12.24 -3.97 1.85
CA ASP A 225 -11.02 -3.30 2.28
C ASP A 225 -9.84 -4.19 1.87
N TYR A 226 -9.48 -4.11 0.59
CA TYR A 226 -8.35 -4.85 0.02
C TYR A 226 -7.19 -3.87 -0.13
N ARG A 227 -6.06 -4.12 0.54
CA ARG A 227 -5.10 -5.14 0.09
C ARG A 227 -4.15 -5.57 1.23
N LEU A 228 -3.89 -6.87 1.48
CA LEU A 228 -2.58 -7.32 2.04
C LEU A 228 -2.19 -8.82 1.78
N PRO A 229 -1.30 -9.20 0.81
CA PRO A 229 -0.14 -10.10 1.14
C PRO A 229 1.15 -9.95 0.24
N ILE A 230 2.18 -9.09 0.48
CA ILE A 230 2.38 -8.18 1.60
C ILE A 230 1.10 -7.53 1.99
N TRP A 231 0.33 -6.87 1.13
CA TRP A 231 0.31 -6.30 -0.24
C TRP A 231 0.99 -6.93 -1.51
N TYR A 232 0.49 -8.07 -1.98
CA TYR A 232 0.82 -8.75 -3.26
C TYR A 232 2.30 -8.82 -3.70
N ALA A 233 3.12 -9.52 -2.92
CA ALA A 233 4.40 -10.07 -3.38
C ALA A 233 5.69 -9.24 -3.16
N HIS A 234 5.62 -8.04 -2.56
CA HIS A 234 6.67 -6.99 -2.51
C HIS A 234 7.59 -6.85 -3.75
N ARG A 235 7.10 -6.70 -4.99
CA ARG A 235 5.75 -6.90 -5.58
C ARG A 235 5.93 -7.87 -6.76
N ASN A 236 6.45 -9.05 -6.42
CA ASN A 236 6.77 -10.16 -7.31
C ASN A 236 5.73 -11.29 -7.19
N TYR A 237 4.46 -10.88 -7.09
CA TYR A 237 3.21 -11.65 -7.22
C TYR A 237 3.38 -13.17 -7.37
N ASP A 238 3.27 -13.99 -6.34
CA ASP A 238 2.94 -15.41 -6.49
C ASP A 238 2.64 -15.99 -5.10
N ASP A 239 1.49 -16.63 -4.94
CA ASP A 239 1.47 -17.98 -4.39
C ASP A 239 0.55 -18.82 -5.29
N GLU A 240 0.84 -20.12 -5.43
CA GLU A 240 0.27 -20.96 -6.50
C GLU A 240 -1.25 -20.79 -6.55
N ALA A 241 -1.75 -20.27 -7.69
CA ALA A 241 -3.18 -20.10 -7.92
C ALA A 241 -3.86 -21.46 -7.70
N ASP A 242 -4.47 -21.64 -6.53
CA ASP A 242 -5.24 -22.83 -6.26
C ASP A 242 -6.42 -22.74 -7.23
N ASN A 243 -6.40 -23.59 -8.25
CA ASN A 243 -7.37 -23.59 -9.34
C ASN A 243 -8.68 -24.23 -8.85
N ASP A 244 -9.11 -23.82 -7.66
CA ASP A 244 -10.41 -24.05 -7.07
C ASP A 244 -11.30 -22.84 -7.40
N PRO A 245 -12.02 -22.88 -8.54
CA PRO A 245 -12.92 -21.80 -8.93
C PRO A 245 -14.06 -21.58 -7.94
N ASP A 246 -14.26 -22.48 -6.96
CA ASP A 246 -15.34 -22.41 -5.99
C ASP A 246 -14.97 -21.53 -4.76
N GLN A 247 -13.74 -21.01 -4.61
CA GLN A 247 -13.27 -20.46 -3.32
C GLN A 247 -12.52 -19.10 -3.27
N THR A 248 -12.12 -18.44 -4.36
CA THR A 248 -11.39 -17.14 -4.23
C THR A 248 -11.90 -16.01 -5.15
N SER A 249 -12.38 -14.92 -4.54
CA SER A 249 -12.66 -13.63 -5.18
C SER A 249 -11.42 -12.77 -5.41
N PHE A 250 -10.21 -13.28 -5.12
CA PHE A 250 -8.96 -12.52 -5.25
C PHE A 250 -7.82 -13.43 -5.73
N VAL A 251 -7.20 -13.10 -6.86
CA VAL A 251 -6.14 -13.87 -7.53
C VAL A 251 -4.90 -12.99 -7.77
N TYR A 252 -3.70 -13.50 -7.47
CA TYR A 252 -2.45 -12.77 -7.64
C TYR A 252 -1.27 -13.69 -8.01
N THR A 253 -0.61 -13.46 -9.15
CA THR A 253 0.46 -14.35 -9.66
C THR A 253 1.38 -13.67 -10.69
N ASN A 254 2.59 -14.19 -10.90
CA ASN A 254 3.48 -13.77 -11.99
C ASN A 254 3.13 -14.52 -13.29
N GLY A 255 2.34 -15.59 -13.19
CA GLY A 255 1.97 -16.46 -14.31
C GLY A 255 0.64 -16.10 -14.95
N SER A 256 0.43 -16.63 -16.15
CA SER A 256 -0.80 -16.45 -16.91
C SER A 256 -2.03 -17.03 -16.17
N VAL A 257 -3.12 -16.27 -16.12
CA VAL A 257 -4.38 -16.68 -15.46
C VAL A 257 -5.34 -17.25 -16.50
N GLN A 258 -5.97 -18.40 -16.21
CA GLN A 258 -6.99 -18.99 -17.09
C GLN A 258 -8.30 -19.23 -16.34
N MET A 259 -9.38 -18.63 -16.84
CA MET A 259 -10.73 -18.75 -16.30
C MET A 259 -11.62 -19.43 -17.34
N SER A 260 -12.33 -20.51 -16.97
CA SER A 260 -13.22 -21.17 -17.92
C SER A 260 -14.37 -21.94 -17.29
N ASN A 261 -15.47 -22.06 -18.04
CA ASN A 261 -16.64 -22.91 -17.74
C ASN A 261 -17.36 -22.61 -16.41
N ASN A 262 -17.13 -21.44 -15.80
CA ASN A 262 -17.64 -21.05 -14.48
C ASN A 262 -18.07 -19.58 -14.45
N ALA A 263 -18.78 -19.20 -13.39
CA ALA A 263 -19.12 -17.82 -13.08
C ALA A 263 -18.26 -17.31 -11.90
N TYR A 264 -17.67 -16.13 -12.05
CA TYR A 264 -16.74 -15.53 -11.08
C TYR A 264 -17.24 -14.12 -10.70
N PRO A 265 -18.08 -14.00 -9.66
CA PRO A 265 -18.54 -12.71 -9.16
C PRO A 265 -17.47 -12.02 -8.30
N ASP A 266 -17.43 -10.69 -8.37
CA ASP A 266 -16.61 -9.81 -7.54
C ASP A 266 -15.11 -10.17 -7.51
N VAL A 267 -14.55 -10.64 -8.64
CA VAL A 267 -13.16 -11.11 -8.70
C VAL A 267 -12.16 -9.95 -8.87
N VAL A 268 -11.08 -9.95 -8.10
CA VAL A 268 -9.92 -9.07 -8.35
C VAL A 268 -8.73 -9.92 -8.81
N ILE A 269 -8.25 -9.68 -10.02
CA ILE A 269 -7.14 -10.41 -10.63
C ILE A 269 -5.95 -9.47 -10.77
N VAL A 270 -4.77 -9.91 -10.35
CA VAL A 270 -3.52 -9.15 -10.51
C VAL A 270 -2.41 -10.06 -11.03
N THR A 271 -1.94 -9.83 -12.25
CA THR A 271 -0.87 -10.64 -12.87
C THR A 271 0.16 -9.82 -13.63
N LYS A 272 1.33 -10.43 -13.88
CA LYS A 272 2.40 -9.94 -14.76
C LYS A 272 2.37 -10.55 -16.17
N GLU A 273 1.50 -11.54 -16.38
CA GLU A 273 1.36 -12.29 -17.64
C GLU A 273 -0.07 -12.17 -18.19
N ASP A 274 -0.39 -12.96 -19.22
CA ASP A 274 -1.67 -12.92 -19.91
C ASP A 274 -2.84 -13.42 -19.04
N VAL A 275 -4.03 -12.86 -19.24
CA VAL A 275 -5.29 -13.37 -18.67
C VAL A 275 -6.14 -13.91 -19.80
N THR A 276 -6.61 -15.15 -19.70
CA THR A 276 -7.51 -15.78 -20.69
C THR A 276 -8.82 -16.18 -20.04
N ILE A 277 -9.91 -15.59 -20.49
CA ILE A 277 -11.28 -15.91 -20.10
C ILE A 277 -11.94 -16.67 -21.27
N THR A 278 -12.48 -17.87 -21.04
CA THR A 278 -13.05 -18.69 -22.12
C THR A 278 -14.26 -19.49 -21.66
N ASP A 279 -15.41 -19.34 -22.34
CA ASP A 279 -16.68 -19.96 -21.97
C ASP A 279 -17.06 -19.68 -20.48
N ALA A 280 -16.87 -18.45 -20.00
CA ALA A 280 -17.07 -18.04 -18.60
C ALA A 280 -17.83 -16.72 -18.46
N THR A 281 -18.38 -16.45 -17.27
CA THR A 281 -18.97 -15.16 -16.89
C THR A 281 -18.16 -14.57 -15.74
N VAL A 282 -17.56 -13.40 -15.93
CA VAL A 282 -16.65 -12.77 -14.97
C VAL A 282 -17.15 -11.37 -14.64
N ASN A 283 -17.30 -11.06 -13.36
CA ASN A 283 -17.59 -9.70 -12.90
C ASN A 283 -16.48 -9.28 -11.91
N GLY A 284 -15.85 -8.13 -12.13
CA GLY A 284 -14.82 -7.57 -11.25
C GLY A 284 -13.69 -6.78 -11.93
N PHE A 285 -12.49 -6.84 -11.37
CA PHE A 285 -11.34 -6.00 -11.76
C PHE A 285 -10.13 -6.83 -12.20
N ILE A 286 -9.52 -6.47 -13.33
CA ILE A 286 -8.30 -7.11 -13.87
C ILE A 286 -7.15 -6.12 -13.97
N PHE A 287 -6.03 -6.43 -13.34
CA PHE A 287 -4.74 -5.75 -13.48
C PHE A 287 -3.74 -6.72 -14.14
N ALA A 288 -3.30 -6.41 -15.36
CA ALA A 288 -2.30 -7.16 -16.13
C ALA A 288 -1.45 -6.20 -16.99
N PRO A 289 -0.76 -5.21 -16.39
CA PRO A 289 -0.21 -4.03 -17.08
C PRO A 289 0.77 -4.36 -18.22
N ASP A 290 1.56 -5.43 -18.08
CA ASP A 290 2.52 -5.91 -19.09
C ASP A 290 1.97 -7.07 -19.97
N GLY A 291 0.73 -7.50 -19.73
CA GLY A 291 0.14 -8.71 -20.30
C GLY A 291 -1.02 -8.46 -21.27
N GLN A 292 -1.43 -9.51 -21.98
CA GLN A 292 -2.62 -9.51 -22.83
C GLN A 292 -3.83 -10.14 -22.10
N VAL A 293 -4.92 -9.39 -22.00
CA VAL A 293 -6.23 -9.92 -21.58
C VAL A 293 -7.00 -10.39 -22.81
N THR A 294 -7.41 -11.65 -22.82
CA THR A 294 -8.13 -12.30 -23.93
C THR A 294 -9.48 -12.83 -23.45
N ILE A 295 -10.58 -12.38 -24.08
CA ILE A 295 -11.96 -12.71 -23.69
C ILE A 295 -12.65 -13.45 -24.85
N ALA A 296 -12.87 -14.75 -24.72
CA ALA A 296 -13.35 -15.62 -25.80
C ALA A 296 -14.68 -16.34 -25.46
N ASN A 297 -15.75 -16.08 -26.21
CA ASN A 297 -17.11 -16.58 -25.94
C ASN A 297 -17.51 -16.44 -24.46
N SER A 298 -17.25 -15.28 -23.87
CA SER A 298 -17.36 -15.05 -22.42
C SER A 298 -18.03 -13.71 -22.13
N ASP A 299 -18.73 -13.62 -21.01
CA ASP A 299 -19.32 -12.38 -20.52
C ASP A 299 -18.34 -11.75 -19.50
N PHE A 300 -17.99 -10.47 -19.67
CA PHE A 300 -17.19 -9.71 -18.72
C PHE A 300 -17.91 -8.42 -18.29
N GLU A 301 -17.95 -8.14 -16.99
CA GLU A 301 -18.44 -6.88 -16.43
C GLU A 301 -17.44 -6.29 -15.43
N GLY A 302 -17.05 -5.03 -15.59
CA GLY A 302 -16.16 -4.34 -14.63
C GLY A 302 -15.02 -3.57 -15.28
N SER A 303 -13.79 -3.71 -14.77
CA SER A 303 -12.65 -2.86 -15.17
C SER A 303 -11.39 -3.66 -15.50
N ILE A 304 -10.62 -3.20 -16.50
CA ILE A 304 -9.41 -3.87 -17.01
C ILE A 304 -8.29 -2.85 -17.22
N ILE A 305 -7.10 -3.14 -16.70
CA ILE A 305 -5.85 -2.41 -16.95
C ILE A 305 -4.83 -3.40 -17.52
N ALA A 306 -4.42 -3.26 -18.78
CA ALA A 306 -3.49 -4.17 -19.47
C ALA A 306 -2.78 -3.52 -20.68
N ASP A 307 -1.66 -4.10 -21.15
CA ASP A 307 -0.98 -3.69 -22.41
C ASP A 307 -1.88 -3.92 -23.63
N ARG A 308 -2.60 -5.05 -23.64
CA ARG A 308 -3.52 -5.39 -24.73
C ARG A 308 -4.79 -6.07 -24.24
N LEU A 309 -5.89 -5.74 -24.90
CA LEU A 309 -7.16 -6.44 -24.83
C LEU A 309 -7.48 -7.08 -26.18
N GLU A 310 -7.82 -8.37 -26.20
CA GLU A 310 -8.29 -9.11 -27.38
C GLU A 310 -9.65 -9.76 -27.09
N ILE A 311 -10.70 -9.35 -27.81
CA ILE A 311 -12.06 -9.87 -27.65
C ILE A 311 -12.37 -10.76 -28.87
N ASN A 312 -12.76 -12.01 -28.62
CA ASN A 312 -12.92 -13.06 -29.62
C ASN A 312 -14.26 -13.78 -29.50
N GLY A 313 -14.81 -14.20 -30.65
CA GLY A 313 -16.03 -15.03 -30.67
C GLY A 313 -17.29 -14.27 -30.28
N ASP A 314 -18.18 -14.93 -29.55
CA ASP A 314 -19.48 -14.40 -29.11
C ASP A 314 -19.37 -13.94 -27.63
N SER A 315 -18.48 -12.98 -27.37
CA SER A 315 -18.23 -12.40 -26.03
C SER A 315 -19.00 -11.09 -25.84
N ASP A 316 -19.51 -10.87 -24.63
CA ASP A 316 -20.07 -9.59 -24.19
C ASP A 316 -19.12 -8.93 -23.16
N VAL A 317 -18.90 -7.62 -23.26
CA VAL A 317 -17.92 -6.89 -22.43
C VAL A 317 -18.51 -5.53 -22.04
N THR A 318 -18.90 -5.40 -20.79
CA THR A 318 -19.45 -4.18 -20.20
C THR A 318 -18.44 -3.56 -19.24
N PHE A 319 -17.97 -2.36 -19.53
CA PHE A 319 -17.09 -1.62 -18.62
C PHE A 319 -17.90 -0.90 -17.54
N SER A 320 -17.49 -1.04 -16.28
CA SER A 320 -18.11 -0.39 -15.11
C SER A 320 -17.06 0.28 -14.23
N ASP A 321 -17.35 1.52 -13.83
CA ASP A 321 -16.56 2.35 -12.91
C ASP A 321 -16.77 1.99 -11.45
N GLU A 322 -17.82 1.21 -11.13
CA GLU A 322 -18.19 0.79 -9.78
C GLU A 322 -17.05 0.08 -9.01
N PHE A 323 -16.11 -0.53 -9.73
CA PHE A 323 -14.95 -1.20 -9.15
C PHE A 323 -13.72 -0.29 -8.98
N ILE A 324 -13.60 0.81 -9.73
CA ILE A 324 -12.44 1.70 -9.67
C ILE A 324 -12.43 2.44 -8.32
N GLY A 325 -13.53 3.12 -8.00
CA GLY A 325 -13.70 3.87 -6.74
C GLY A 325 -13.88 3.01 -5.49
N LYS A 326 -13.67 1.69 -5.59
CA LYS A 326 -13.61 0.73 -4.46
C LYS A 326 -12.23 0.08 -4.30
N LEU A 327 -11.29 0.33 -5.22
CA LEU A 327 -10.00 -0.38 -5.29
C LEU A 327 -8.78 0.53 -5.43
N ILE A 328 -8.98 1.82 -5.75
CA ILE A 328 -7.89 2.79 -5.96
C ILE A 328 -8.30 4.13 -5.34
N ASP A 329 -7.89 4.35 -4.09
CA ASP A 329 -8.08 5.64 -3.39
C ASP A 329 -6.85 6.54 -3.54
N SER A 330 -5.69 5.97 -3.85
CA SER A 330 -4.40 6.67 -4.00
C SER A 330 -3.49 6.04 -5.08
N GLU A 331 -2.45 6.76 -5.49
CA GLU A 331 -1.45 6.23 -6.44
C GLU A 331 -0.69 5.01 -5.89
N ASP A 332 -0.53 4.92 -4.55
CA ASP A 332 0.07 3.78 -3.87
C ASP A 332 -0.82 2.51 -3.94
N ASP A 333 -2.09 2.65 -4.33
CA ASP A 333 -3.04 1.53 -4.47
C ASP A 333 -2.86 0.71 -5.77
N ILE A 334 -2.00 1.20 -6.66
CA ILE A 334 -1.71 0.64 -7.97
C ILE A 334 -0.71 -0.53 -7.86
N PRO A 335 -0.98 -1.71 -8.46
CA PRO A 335 -0.20 -2.92 -8.22
C PRO A 335 1.15 -3.01 -8.95
N PHE A 336 1.56 -1.96 -9.66
CA PHE A 336 2.73 -1.96 -10.52
C PHE A 336 3.54 -0.66 -10.35
N GLU A 337 4.86 -0.77 -10.50
CA GLU A 337 5.76 0.38 -10.47
C GLU A 337 5.77 1.04 -11.85
N TYR A 338 5.39 2.31 -11.93
CA TYR A 338 5.64 3.12 -13.12
C TYR A 338 7.14 3.37 -13.24
N GLU A 339 7.80 2.79 -14.24
CA GLU A 339 9.12 3.27 -14.67
C GLU A 339 8.96 4.67 -15.24
N SER A 340 9.10 5.69 -14.38
CA SER A 340 9.19 7.09 -14.82
C SER A 340 10.39 7.23 -15.76
N ASP A 341 10.11 7.51 -17.03
CA ASP A 341 11.14 7.68 -18.06
C ASP A 341 12.20 8.70 -17.59
N GLN A 342 13.44 8.24 -17.46
CA GLN A 342 14.56 9.10 -17.06
C GLN A 342 14.99 9.98 -18.25
N GLU A 343 14.54 11.25 -18.26
CA GLU A 343 14.98 12.30 -19.19
C GLU A 343 16.49 12.62 -19.14
#